data_AF-A0AAW8RV54-F1
#
_entry.id   AF-A0AAW8RV54-F1
#
_cell.length_a   1.000
_cell.length_b   1.000
_cell.length_c   1.000
_cell.angle_alpha   90.00
_cell.angle_beta   90.00
_cell.angle_gamma   90.00
#
_symmetry.space_group_name_H-M   'P 1'
#
loop_
_entity.id
_entity.type
_entity.pdbx_description
1 polymer ?
#
loop_
_entity_poly.entity_id
_entity_poly.type
_entity_poly.pdbx_seq_one_letter_code
_entity_poly.pdbx_strand_id
1 'polypeptide(L)'
;MFKTNNETIIIDAKATAPINTGVVFWSHDRGTAKLIFQLQKDYMNQPLSAGTIVPILLEFNSDTAKGGRGRHIYNATIEDSLESIVSIVLEDNILGYQGRVDGSVYIELPDSRSLDTAGRFTFDIKRSPIDEDIPELEDYYYAGFFDVNKQYVEINAKIDSAKVDLDNAVKDANFSLDTKITEVENRIQQSVEEFEDADFYSKNESKEMFVERSDISDKDTAETAVSENVVMTPYSTNTSVFKNYGQPFTAATKFVAHRGNNYFYP
;
A
#
# COMPACT_ATOMS: atom_id res chain seq x y z
N MET A 1 -23.66 31.19 11.38
CA MET A 1 -23.23 32.61 11.33
C MET A 1 -22.37 32.85 12.55
N PHE A 2 -21.19 33.46 12.41
CA PHE A 2 -20.27 33.73 13.52
C PHE A 2 -20.30 35.21 13.91
N LYS A 3 -20.07 35.50 15.19
CA LYS A 3 -19.77 36.84 15.69
C LYS A 3 -18.26 37.00 15.70
N THR A 4 -17.75 37.80 14.77
CA THR A 4 -16.32 37.88 14.46
C THR A 4 -15.73 39.24 14.83
N ASN A 5 -14.49 39.23 15.32
CA ASN A 5 -13.60 40.39 15.35
C ASN A 5 -12.30 40.04 14.63
N ASN A 6 -11.67 41.04 14.00
CA ASN A 6 -10.45 40.88 13.22
C ASN A 6 -9.41 41.87 13.73
N GLU A 7 -8.27 41.36 14.18
CA GLU A 7 -7.16 42.16 14.70
C GLU A 7 -5.85 41.78 14.02
N THR A 8 -4.96 42.76 13.88
CA THR A 8 -3.60 42.50 13.35
C THR A 8 -2.62 42.31 14.50
N ILE A 9 -1.96 41.16 14.52
CA ILE A 9 -0.88 40.84 15.46
C ILE A 9 0.45 41.08 14.77
N ILE A 10 1.20 42.08 15.26
CA ILE A 10 2.56 42.34 14.82
C ILE A 10 3.52 41.47 15.62
N ILE A 11 4.22 40.57 14.92
CA ILE A 11 5.29 39.72 15.43
C ILE A 11 6.55 40.58 15.58
N ASP A 12 6.93 40.87 16.82
CA ASP A 12 8.12 41.66 17.15
C ASP A 12 8.82 41.05 18.38
N ALA A 13 10.12 41.30 18.51
CA ALA A 13 10.87 41.00 19.73
C ALA A 13 10.60 42.04 20.84
N LYS A 14 10.12 43.23 20.47
CA LYS A 14 9.76 44.28 21.44
C LYS A 14 8.38 44.00 22.03
N ALA A 15 8.29 44.08 23.35
CA ALA A 15 7.00 44.08 24.04
C ALA A 15 6.17 45.29 23.59
N THR A 16 4.97 45.04 23.10
CA THR A 16 3.97 46.05 22.77
C THR A 16 2.88 46.06 23.85
N ALA A 17 2.16 47.17 23.96
CA ALA A 17 0.98 47.21 24.82
C ALA A 17 -0.08 46.24 24.27
N PRO A 18 -0.84 45.54 25.13
CA PRO A 18 -1.90 44.67 24.67
C PRO A 18 -2.92 45.42 23.80
N ILE A 19 -3.30 44.81 22.68
CA ILE A 19 -4.35 45.32 21.79
C ILE A 19 -5.69 45.23 22.54
N ASN A 20 -6.29 46.38 22.82
CA ASN A 20 -7.65 46.42 23.33
C ASN A 20 -8.62 46.25 22.17
N THR A 21 -9.10 45.02 21.96
CA THR A 21 -9.98 44.66 20.83
C THR A 21 -11.36 45.34 20.91
N GLY A 22 -11.76 45.79 22.10
CA GLY A 22 -13.12 46.29 22.36
C GLY A 22 -14.22 45.22 22.22
N VAL A 23 -13.84 43.96 22.01
CA VAL A 23 -14.77 42.85 21.82
C VAL A 23 -15.47 42.49 23.12
N VAL A 24 -16.77 42.28 23.01
CA VAL A 24 -17.60 41.75 24.08
C VAL A 24 -18.34 40.52 23.59
N PHE A 25 -17.94 39.34 24.07
CA PHE A 25 -18.71 38.12 23.90
C PHE A 25 -19.72 37.96 25.04
N TRP A 26 -20.80 37.26 24.75
CA TRP A 26 -21.83 36.96 25.74
C TRP A 26 -21.90 35.46 26.00
N SER A 27 -22.35 35.06 27.18
CA SER A 27 -22.52 33.64 27.57
C SER A 27 -23.42 32.82 26.63
N HIS A 28 -24.19 33.49 25.77
CA HIS A 28 -25.07 32.88 24.78
C HIS A 28 -24.43 32.77 23.38
N ASP A 29 -23.23 33.32 23.17
CA ASP A 29 -22.49 33.25 21.90
C ASP A 29 -21.86 31.85 21.66
N ARG A 30 -22.54 30.78 22.10
CA ARG A 30 -22.10 29.37 22.05
C ARG A 30 -21.87 28.92 20.61
N GLY A 31 -20.68 28.39 20.34
CA GLY A 31 -20.25 28.01 18.99
C GLY A 31 -20.22 29.15 17.96
N THR A 32 -20.35 30.42 18.38
CA THR A 32 -20.40 31.57 17.46
C THR A 32 -19.41 32.68 17.79
N ALA A 33 -18.88 32.72 19.02
CA ALA A 33 -17.83 33.64 19.43
C ALA A 33 -16.49 33.33 18.75
N LYS A 34 -16.13 34.10 17.72
CA LYS A 34 -14.94 33.85 16.89
C LYS A 34 -14.00 35.06 16.91
N LEU A 35 -12.73 34.81 17.22
CA LEU A 35 -11.65 35.79 17.09
C LEU A 35 -10.83 35.44 15.84
N ILE A 36 -10.54 36.44 15.01
CA ILE A 36 -9.73 36.32 13.81
C ILE A 36 -8.51 37.21 13.98
N PHE A 37 -7.35 36.69 13.62
CA PHE A 37 -6.09 37.41 13.69
C PHE A 37 -5.38 37.34 12.36
N GLN A 38 -4.85 38.47 11.90
CA GLN A 38 -3.88 38.52 10.83
C GLN A 38 -2.48 38.67 11.44
N LEU A 39 -1.59 37.72 11.17
CA LEU A 39 -0.22 37.72 11.69
C LEU A 39 0.72 38.42 10.71
N GLN A 40 1.49 39.39 11.19
CA GLN A 40 2.44 40.13 10.35
C GLN A 40 3.80 40.21 11.01
N LYS A 41 4.87 40.11 10.23
CA LYS A 41 6.23 40.42 10.66
C LYS A 41 6.77 41.55 9.81
N ASP A 42 7.37 42.55 10.43
CA ASP A 42 7.88 43.74 9.72
C ASP A 42 6.80 44.40 8.84
N TYR A 43 5.55 44.41 9.32
CA TYR A 43 4.34 44.92 8.62
C TYR A 43 4.00 44.19 7.31
N MET A 44 4.54 42.99 7.11
CA MET A 44 4.26 42.13 5.96
C MET A 44 3.64 40.81 6.40
N ASN A 45 2.67 40.31 5.64
CA ASN A 45 2.10 38.98 5.85
C ASN A 45 3.20 37.93 5.61
N GLN A 46 3.32 36.96 6.52
CA GLN A 46 4.33 35.91 6.46
C GLN A 46 3.64 34.56 6.27
N PRO A 47 3.74 33.96 5.07
CA PRO A 47 3.07 32.70 4.80
C PRO A 47 3.37 31.64 5.85
N LEU A 48 2.32 31.02 6.39
CA LEU A 48 2.43 29.98 7.40
C LEU A 48 2.76 28.65 6.71
N SER A 49 3.94 28.10 7.01
CA SER A 49 4.37 26.82 6.44
C SER A 49 3.45 25.67 6.83
N ALA A 50 3.32 24.66 5.97
CA ALA A 50 2.56 23.45 6.30
C ALA A 50 3.11 22.81 7.59
N GLY A 51 2.21 22.45 8.51
CA GLY A 51 2.57 21.93 9.84
C GLY A 51 2.85 23.01 10.89
N THR A 52 2.70 24.30 10.57
CA THR A 52 2.70 25.37 11.58
C THR A 52 1.49 25.22 12.50
N ILE A 53 1.68 25.37 13.80
CA ILE A 53 0.61 25.46 14.80
C ILE A 53 0.65 26.87 15.39
N VAL A 54 -0.51 27.45 15.65
CA VAL A 54 -0.62 28.79 16.26
C VAL A 54 -1.39 28.69 17.58
N PRO A 55 -0.70 28.44 18.71
CA PRO A 55 -1.34 28.42 20.01
C PRO A 55 -1.78 29.81 20.46
N ILE A 56 -3.00 29.91 20.96
CA ILE A 56 -3.55 31.11 21.60
C ILE A 56 -3.86 30.77 23.05
N LEU A 57 -3.16 31.43 23.97
CA LEU A 57 -3.41 31.34 25.40
C LEU A 57 -4.39 32.45 25.80
N LEU A 58 -5.46 32.07 26.47
CA LEU A 58 -6.41 32.95 27.14
C LEU A 58 -6.23 32.79 28.64
N GLU A 59 -6.01 33.89 29.35
CA GLU A 59 -5.90 33.95 30.79
C GLU A 59 -6.98 34.84 31.39
N PHE A 60 -7.53 34.43 32.52
CA PHE A 60 -8.60 35.15 33.19
C PHE A 60 -8.47 34.98 34.71
N ASN A 61 -9.11 35.85 35.48
CA ASN A 61 -9.09 35.71 36.94
C ASN A 61 -9.95 34.50 37.35
N SER A 62 -9.42 33.69 38.26
CA SER A 62 -10.16 32.57 38.84
C SER A 62 -9.84 32.43 40.32
N ASP A 63 -10.87 32.25 41.15
CA ASP A 63 -10.74 32.04 42.59
C ASP A 63 -10.30 30.61 42.93
N THR A 64 -10.49 29.65 42.01
CA THR A 64 -10.15 28.23 42.21
C THR A 64 -8.80 27.86 41.61
N ALA A 65 -8.32 28.63 40.62
CA ALA A 65 -7.05 28.33 39.96
C ALA A 65 -5.86 28.59 40.89
N LYS A 66 -4.86 27.70 40.83
CA LYS A 66 -3.58 27.90 41.52
C LYS A 66 -2.89 29.17 40.98
N GLY A 67 -2.78 30.19 41.84
CA GLY A 67 -2.21 31.48 41.47
C GLY A 67 -3.23 32.53 41.00
N GLY A 68 -4.53 32.26 41.16
CA GLY A 68 -5.60 33.23 40.92
C GLY A 68 -5.94 33.44 39.43
N ARG A 69 -5.39 32.61 38.54
CA ARG A 69 -5.48 32.77 37.09
C ARG A 69 -5.83 31.46 36.40
N GLY A 70 -6.99 31.41 35.76
CA GLY A 70 -7.37 30.34 34.84
C GLY A 70 -6.67 30.51 33.48
N ARG A 71 -6.50 29.40 32.76
CA ARG A 71 -5.73 29.31 31.52
C ARG A 71 -6.40 28.38 30.52
N HIS A 72 -6.86 28.91 29.39
CA HIS A 72 -7.39 28.13 28.28
C HIS A 72 -6.48 28.28 27.06
N ILE A 73 -6.07 27.18 26.44
CA ILE A 73 -5.17 27.18 25.29
C ILE A 73 -5.90 26.60 24.09
N TYR A 74 -5.92 27.34 23.00
CA TYR A 74 -6.54 26.97 21.73
C TYR A 74 -5.48 26.83 20.66
N ASN A 75 -5.57 25.81 19.80
CA ASN A 75 -4.83 25.80 18.55
C ASN A 75 -5.67 26.52 17.50
N ALA A 76 -5.16 27.62 16.95
CA ALA A 76 -5.90 28.38 15.95
C ALA A 76 -6.05 27.60 14.64
N THR A 77 -7.22 27.71 14.02
CA THR A 77 -7.44 27.26 12.65
C THR A 77 -6.76 28.24 11.70
N ILE A 78 -5.93 27.73 10.79
CA ILE A 78 -5.34 28.53 9.70
C ILE A 78 -6.40 28.67 8.61
N GLU A 79 -6.98 29.87 8.50
CA GLU A 79 -8.02 30.19 7.52
C GLU A 79 -7.41 30.51 6.15
N ASP A 80 -6.30 31.24 6.15
CA ASP A 80 -5.52 31.56 4.96
C ASP A 80 -4.03 31.54 5.31
N SER A 81 -3.33 30.51 4.84
CA SER A 81 -1.89 30.36 5.08
C SER A 81 -1.05 31.42 4.38
N LEU A 82 -1.48 31.97 3.23
CA LEU A 82 -0.73 32.95 2.46
C LEU A 82 -0.89 34.35 3.08
N GLU A 83 -2.12 34.70 3.43
CA GLU A 83 -2.45 35.98 4.07
C GLU A 83 -2.24 35.99 5.58
N SER A 84 -1.79 34.86 6.14
CA SER A 84 -1.49 34.70 7.58
C SER A 84 -2.70 34.93 8.48
N ILE A 85 -3.88 34.50 8.02
CA ILE A 85 -5.14 34.67 8.74
C ILE A 85 -5.42 33.39 9.53
N VAL A 86 -5.57 33.55 10.84
CA VAL A 86 -5.89 32.47 11.77
C VAL A 86 -7.12 32.82 12.60
N SER A 87 -7.79 31.82 13.15
CA SER A 87 -8.96 32.05 13.99
C SER A 87 -9.08 31.06 15.14
N ILE A 88 -9.77 31.48 16.20
CA ILE A 88 -10.29 30.58 17.24
C ILE A 88 -11.78 30.80 17.41
N VAL A 89 -12.50 29.72 17.67
CA VAL A 89 -13.88 29.75 18.17
C VAL A 89 -13.82 29.41 19.64
N LEU A 90 -14.42 30.23 20.49
CA LEU A 90 -14.44 29.98 21.93
C LEU A 90 -15.36 28.81 22.25
N GLU A 91 -14.92 27.94 23.15
CA GLU A 91 -15.72 26.83 23.66
C GLU A 91 -16.70 27.29 24.72
N ASP A 92 -17.76 26.51 24.94
CA ASP A 92 -18.85 26.90 25.83
C ASP A 92 -18.40 27.10 27.30
N ASN A 93 -17.35 26.39 27.74
CA ASN A 93 -16.83 26.49 29.11
C ASN A 93 -16.29 27.89 29.46
N ILE A 94 -15.50 28.52 28.57
CA ILE A 94 -14.96 29.87 28.82
C ILE A 94 -16.05 30.94 28.80
N LEU A 95 -17.16 30.70 28.09
CA LEU A 95 -18.32 31.59 28.07
C LEU A 95 -19.05 31.65 29.42
N GLY A 96 -18.71 30.76 30.37
CA GLY A 96 -19.13 30.85 31.76
C GLY A 96 -18.39 31.93 32.58
N TYR A 97 -17.24 32.42 32.10
CA TYR A 97 -16.49 33.49 32.75
C TYR A 97 -17.15 34.85 32.54
N GLN A 98 -17.07 35.74 33.55
CA GLN A 98 -17.50 37.12 33.45
C GLN A 98 -16.36 38.06 33.81
N GLY A 99 -15.86 38.81 32.83
CA GLY A 99 -14.80 39.78 33.04
C GLY A 99 -13.86 39.87 31.84
N ARG A 100 -12.70 40.50 32.07
CA ARG A 100 -11.64 40.63 31.08
C ARG A 100 -10.88 39.32 30.93
N VAL A 101 -10.63 38.95 29.68
CA VAL A 101 -9.74 37.87 29.27
C VAL A 101 -8.52 38.48 28.58
N ASP A 102 -7.34 38.05 29.00
CA ASP A 102 -6.06 38.45 28.44
C ASP A 102 -5.57 37.35 27.48
N GLY A 103 -5.31 37.71 26.23
CA GLY A 103 -4.90 36.80 25.17
C GLY A 103 -3.44 36.96 24.78
N SER A 104 -2.78 35.85 24.44
CA SER A 104 -1.40 35.81 23.93
C SER A 104 -1.30 34.86 22.75
N VAL A 105 -0.63 35.31 21.67
CA VAL A 105 -0.46 34.52 20.44
C VAL A 105 0.98 33.97 20.35
N TYR A 106 1.10 32.69 20.05
CA TYR A 106 2.36 31.98 19.84
C TYR A 106 2.35 31.30 18.48
N ILE A 107 3.54 30.96 17.96
CA ILE A 107 3.69 30.20 16.72
C ILE A 107 4.69 29.07 16.96
N GLU A 108 4.30 27.85 16.62
CA GLU A 108 5.15 26.67 16.58
C GLU A 108 5.40 26.29 15.12
N LEU A 109 6.66 26.33 14.71
CA LEU A 109 7.09 25.98 13.36
C LEU A 109 7.34 24.47 13.25
N PRO A 110 7.17 23.90 12.04
CA PRO A 110 7.33 22.45 11.83
C PRO A 110 8.75 21.93 12.12
N ASP A 111 9.75 22.80 12.16
CA ASP A 111 11.13 22.46 12.48
C ASP A 111 11.46 22.58 13.99
N SER A 112 10.44 22.45 14.85
CA SER A 112 10.55 22.49 16.32
C SER A 112 10.98 23.84 16.90
N ARG A 113 11.05 24.90 16.08
CA ARG A 113 11.22 26.26 16.58
C ARG A 113 9.87 26.81 17.04
N SER A 114 9.88 27.58 18.12
CA SER A 114 8.70 28.27 18.63
C SER A 114 8.97 29.77 18.78
N LEU A 115 7.93 30.58 18.62
CA LEU A 115 7.96 32.03 18.69
C LEU A 115 6.88 32.51 19.65
N ASP A 116 7.28 33.31 20.63
CA ASP A 116 6.37 34.25 21.28
C ASP A 116 6.28 35.49 20.39
N THR A 117 5.08 35.83 19.91
CA THR A 117 4.91 36.92 18.95
C THR A 117 4.97 38.30 19.62
N ALA A 118 5.01 38.37 20.95
CA ALA A 118 4.66 39.55 21.75
C ALA A 118 3.24 40.10 21.48
N GLY A 119 2.45 39.40 20.66
CA GLY A 119 1.06 39.70 20.35
C GLY A 119 0.18 39.43 21.56
N ARG A 120 -0.11 40.48 22.31
CA ARG A 120 -1.04 40.46 23.44
C ARG A 120 -2.32 41.19 23.06
N PHE A 121 -3.46 40.68 23.50
CA PHE A 121 -4.76 41.30 23.26
C PHE A 121 -5.69 41.12 24.45
N THR A 122 -6.77 41.90 24.52
CA THR A 122 -7.79 41.75 25.57
C THR A 122 -9.19 41.83 25.00
N PHE A 123 -10.12 41.06 25.55
CA PHE A 123 -11.55 41.16 25.30
C PHE A 123 -12.35 40.91 26.58
N ASP A 124 -13.65 41.18 26.57
CA ASP A 124 -14.52 40.96 27.73
C ASP A 124 -15.58 39.88 27.43
N ILE A 125 -15.93 39.11 28.45
CA ILE A 125 -17.09 38.21 28.44
C ILE A 125 -18.14 38.72 29.43
N LYS A 126 -19.40 38.78 28.99
CA LYS A 126 -20.54 39.20 29.80
C LYS A 126 -21.62 38.14 29.84
N ARG A 127 -22.45 38.20 30.89
CA ARG A 127 -23.59 37.30 31.04
C ARG A 127 -24.79 37.80 30.25
N SER A 128 -25.39 36.92 29.44
CA SER A 128 -26.65 37.19 28.78
C SER A 128 -27.81 37.15 29.79
N PRO A 129 -28.79 38.05 29.71
CA PRO A 129 -29.96 38.04 30.61
C PRO A 129 -30.83 36.78 30.51
N ILE A 130 -30.81 36.10 29.36
CA ILE A 130 -31.59 34.89 29.09
C ILE A 130 -30.95 33.60 29.60
N ASP A 131 -29.67 33.66 30.00
CA ASP A 131 -28.94 32.49 30.46
C ASP A 131 -29.15 32.31 31.97
N GLU A 132 -30.12 31.46 32.32
CA GLU A 132 -30.40 31.05 33.70
C GLU A 132 -29.25 30.17 34.24
N ASP A 133 -28.72 29.28 33.41
CA ASP A 133 -27.59 28.40 33.72
C ASP A 133 -26.28 28.88 33.09
N ILE A 134 -25.25 29.00 33.93
CA ILE A 134 -23.90 29.37 33.52
C ILE A 134 -23.13 28.09 33.19
N PRO A 135 -22.44 28.01 32.03
CA PRO A 135 -21.49 26.94 31.76
C PRO A 135 -20.45 26.81 32.88
N GLU A 136 -20.04 25.59 33.21
CA GLU A 136 -18.96 25.35 34.17
C GLU A 136 -17.65 25.86 33.59
N LEU A 137 -16.98 26.77 34.32
CA LEU A 137 -15.71 27.34 33.94
C LEU A 137 -14.57 26.47 34.47
N GLU A 138 -13.82 25.86 33.57
CA GLU A 138 -12.61 25.12 33.93
C GLU A 138 -11.43 26.07 34.15
N ASP A 139 -10.63 25.84 35.19
CA ASP A 139 -9.41 26.62 35.42
C ASP A 139 -8.32 26.35 34.39
N TYR A 140 -8.32 25.15 33.80
CA TYR A 140 -7.37 24.76 32.79
C TYR A 140 -8.08 24.01 31.67
N TYR A 141 -7.92 24.49 30.44
CA TYR A 141 -8.47 23.87 29.25
C TYR A 141 -7.43 23.88 28.13
N TYR A 142 -7.35 22.80 27.35
CA TYR A 142 -6.53 22.72 26.15
C TYR A 142 -7.30 22.10 25.00
N ALA A 143 -7.61 22.91 23.98
CA ALA A 143 -8.36 22.48 22.80
C ALA A 143 -7.58 21.47 21.95
N GLY A 144 -6.25 21.47 22.00
CA GLY A 144 -5.43 20.59 21.16
C GLY A 144 -5.67 19.09 21.41
N PHE A 145 -6.24 18.70 22.55
CA PHE A 145 -6.65 17.31 22.76
C PHE A 145 -7.75 16.87 21.79
N PHE A 146 -8.66 17.77 21.40
CA PHE A 146 -9.70 17.47 20.43
C PHE A 146 -9.10 17.19 19.05
N ASP A 147 -8.12 17.98 18.63
CA ASP A 147 -7.40 17.79 17.37
C ASP A 147 -6.70 16.43 17.32
N VAL A 148 -6.01 16.06 18.40
CA VAL A 148 -5.33 14.75 18.52
C VAL A 148 -6.34 13.61 18.40
N ASN A 149 -7.48 13.70 19.10
CA ASN A 149 -8.50 12.67 19.04
C ASN A 149 -9.12 12.57 17.63
N LYS A 150 -9.38 13.69 16.98
CA LYS A 150 -9.88 13.73 15.60
C LYS A 150 -8.90 13.06 14.63
N GLN A 151 -7.61 13.42 14.70
CA GLN A 151 -6.56 12.81 13.89
C GLN A 151 -6.46 11.30 14.13
N TYR A 152 -6.55 10.86 15.40
CA TYR A 152 -6.55 9.45 15.76
C TYR A 152 -7.71 8.68 15.10
N VAL A 153 -8.92 9.22 15.16
CA VAL A 153 -10.11 8.62 14.52
C VAL A 153 -9.94 8.53 13.00
N GLU A 154 -9.46 9.60 12.35
CA GLU A 154 -9.22 9.62 10.91
C GLU A 154 -8.14 8.61 10.47
N ILE A 155 -7.05 8.49 11.24
CA ILE A 155 -5.99 7.51 10.98
C ILE A 155 -6.53 6.09 11.10
N ASN A 156 -7.32 5.79 12.14
CA ASN A 156 -7.92 4.47 12.29
C ASN A 156 -8.84 4.13 11.11
N ALA A 157 -9.67 5.06 10.65
CA ALA A 157 -10.52 4.86 9.49
C ALA A 157 -9.70 4.55 8.22
N LYS A 158 -8.58 5.26 8.00
CA LYS A 158 -7.65 4.99 6.88
C LYS A 158 -7.00 3.61 7.00
N ILE A 159 -6.59 3.22 8.20
CA ILE A 159 -6.01 1.90 8.47
C ILE A 159 -7.02 0.80 8.17
N ASP A 160 -8.28 0.95 8.58
CA ASP A 160 -9.31 -0.05 8.34
C ASP A 160 -9.67 -0.17 6.85
N SER A 161 -9.72 0.96 6.12
CA SER A 161 -9.85 0.94 4.65
C SER A 161 -8.67 0.20 4.00
N ALA A 162 -7.44 0.53 4.40
CA ALA A 162 -6.24 -0.09 3.84
C ALA A 162 -6.17 -1.61 4.10
N LYS A 163 -6.68 -2.08 5.24
CA LYS A 163 -6.81 -3.53 5.52
C LYS A 163 -7.77 -4.20 4.56
N VAL A 164 -8.94 -3.60 4.30
CA VAL A 164 -9.92 -4.14 3.35
C VAL A 164 -9.35 -4.20 1.95
N ASP A 165 -8.64 -3.14 1.52
CA ASP A 165 -7.98 -3.11 0.22
C ASP A 165 -6.91 -4.20 0.10
N LEU A 166 -6.13 -4.41 1.16
CA LEU A 166 -5.13 -5.49 1.21
C LEU A 166 -5.77 -6.88 1.15
N ASP A 167 -6.85 -7.11 1.91
CA ASP A 167 -7.57 -8.40 1.89
C ASP A 167 -8.13 -8.72 0.51
N ASN A 168 -8.66 -7.71 -0.20
CA ASN A 168 -9.16 -7.86 -1.56
C ASN A 168 -8.01 -8.16 -2.53
N ALA A 169 -6.89 -7.42 -2.45
CA ALA A 169 -5.72 -7.67 -3.28
C ALA A 169 -5.15 -9.09 -3.08
N VAL A 170 -5.15 -9.60 -1.84
CA VAL A 170 -4.74 -10.98 -1.53
C VAL A 170 -5.71 -11.99 -2.15
N LYS A 171 -7.03 -11.77 -2.04
CA LYS A 171 -8.03 -12.64 -2.67
C LYS A 171 -7.89 -12.69 -4.19
N ASP A 172 -7.73 -11.53 -4.83
CA ASP A 172 -7.57 -11.42 -6.28
C ASP A 172 -6.29 -12.11 -6.75
N ALA A 173 -5.19 -11.94 -6.01
CA ALA A 173 -3.93 -12.64 -6.29
C ALA A 173 -4.08 -14.16 -6.17
N ASN A 174 -4.75 -14.65 -5.11
CA ASN A 174 -5.01 -16.09 -4.92
C ASN A 174 -5.89 -16.65 -6.05
N PHE A 175 -6.98 -15.96 -6.40
CA PHE A 175 -7.85 -16.38 -7.50
C PHE A 175 -7.10 -16.44 -8.84
N SER A 176 -6.23 -15.47 -9.11
CA SER A 176 -5.39 -15.46 -10.30
C SER A 176 -4.40 -16.63 -10.31
N LEU A 177 -3.78 -16.94 -9.17
CA LEU A 177 -2.89 -18.09 -9.03
C LEU A 177 -3.63 -19.41 -9.24
N ASP A 178 -4.78 -19.61 -8.60
CA ASP A 178 -5.60 -20.82 -8.75
C ASP A 178 -6.00 -21.05 -10.21
N THR A 179 -6.39 -19.97 -10.91
CA THR A 179 -6.70 -20.03 -12.35
C THR A 179 -5.50 -20.50 -13.16
N LYS A 180 -4.32 -19.94 -12.91
CA LYS A 180 -3.08 -20.32 -13.63
C LYS A 180 -2.63 -21.74 -13.29
N ILE A 181 -2.78 -22.18 -12.04
CA ILE A 181 -2.49 -23.55 -11.62
C ILE A 181 -3.38 -24.52 -12.41
N THR A 182 -4.69 -24.25 -12.46
CA THR A 182 -5.65 -25.05 -13.22
C THR A 182 -5.31 -25.10 -14.71
N GLU A 183 -4.91 -23.97 -15.30
CA GLU A 183 -4.46 -23.91 -16.70
C GLU A 183 -3.22 -24.78 -16.95
N VAL A 184 -2.24 -24.72 -16.04
CA VAL A 184 -1.03 -25.55 -16.12
C VAL A 184 -1.36 -27.03 -15.97
N GLU A 185 -2.21 -27.40 -15.01
CA GLU A 185 -2.67 -28.78 -14.81
C GLU A 185 -3.34 -29.34 -16.06
N ASN A 186 -4.25 -28.58 -16.68
CA ASN A 186 -4.91 -28.98 -17.92
C ASN A 186 -3.91 -29.17 -19.07
N ARG A 187 -2.93 -28.29 -19.21
CA ARG A 187 -1.89 -28.41 -20.24
C ARG A 187 -1.00 -29.62 -20.03
N ILE A 188 -0.64 -29.94 -18.78
CA ILE A 188 0.12 -31.15 -18.45
C ILE A 188 -0.70 -32.38 -18.83
N GLN A 189 -1.97 -32.43 -18.45
CA GLN A 189 -2.86 -33.55 -18.77
C GLN A 189 -2.96 -33.77 -20.29
N GLN A 190 -3.17 -32.69 -21.05
CA GLN A 190 -3.20 -32.75 -22.51
C GLN A 190 -1.87 -33.24 -23.10
N SER A 191 -0.73 -32.74 -22.61
CA SER A 191 0.59 -33.20 -23.08
C SER A 191 0.86 -34.67 -22.76
N VAL A 192 0.33 -35.19 -21.64
CA VAL A 192 0.41 -36.61 -21.30
C VAL A 192 -0.43 -37.45 -22.27
N GLU A 193 -1.66 -37.02 -22.55
CA GLU A 193 -2.55 -37.69 -23.53
C GLU A 193 -1.92 -37.71 -24.93
N GLU A 194 -1.40 -36.57 -25.40
CA GLU A 194 -0.69 -36.48 -26.68
C GLU A 194 0.56 -37.39 -26.74
N PHE A 195 1.26 -37.57 -25.62
CA PHE A 195 2.41 -38.48 -25.54
C PHE A 195 1.99 -39.96 -25.54
N GLU A 196 0.89 -40.31 -24.88
CA GLU A 196 0.36 -41.69 -24.87
C GLU A 196 -0.20 -42.08 -26.25
N ASP A 197 -0.84 -41.15 -26.95
CA ASP A 197 -1.39 -41.36 -28.30
C ASP A 197 -0.31 -41.32 -29.40
N ALA A 198 0.90 -40.85 -29.09
CA ALA A 198 2.00 -40.82 -30.04
C ALA A 198 2.43 -42.25 -30.41
N ASP A 199 2.11 -42.68 -31.62
CA ASP A 199 2.55 -43.96 -32.19
C ASP A 199 4.05 -43.88 -32.52
N PHE A 200 4.92 -44.15 -31.53
CA PHE A 200 6.38 -44.11 -31.70
C PHE A 200 6.92 -45.14 -32.71
N TYR A 201 6.10 -46.13 -33.06
CA TYR A 201 6.41 -47.12 -34.10
C TYR A 201 5.17 -47.34 -34.94
N SER A 202 5.13 -46.82 -36.17
CA SER A 202 3.99 -47.12 -37.04
C SER A 202 3.83 -48.64 -37.14
N LYS A 203 2.59 -49.14 -37.01
CA LYS A 203 2.27 -50.58 -37.18
C LYS A 203 2.82 -51.18 -38.48
N ASN A 204 3.13 -50.35 -39.47
CA ASN A 204 3.75 -50.74 -40.74
C ASN A 204 5.27 -50.89 -40.61
N GLU A 205 5.98 -49.94 -39.98
CA GLU A 205 7.44 -50.05 -39.76
C GLU A 205 7.79 -51.16 -38.78
N SER A 206 6.97 -51.38 -37.75
CA SER A 206 7.17 -52.48 -36.79
C SER A 206 6.80 -53.86 -37.36
N LYS A 207 5.94 -53.93 -38.39
CA LYS A 207 5.69 -55.15 -39.18
C LYS A 207 6.82 -55.47 -40.16
N GLU A 208 7.40 -54.47 -40.82
CA GLU A 208 8.55 -54.70 -41.73
C GLU A 208 9.84 -55.09 -40.98
N MET A 209 9.95 -54.75 -39.69
CA MET A 209 11.13 -55.08 -38.88
C MET A 209 11.07 -56.47 -38.21
N PHE A 210 9.94 -57.18 -38.29
CA PHE A 210 9.77 -58.50 -37.69
C PHE A 210 9.82 -59.59 -38.77
N VAL A 211 10.82 -60.47 -38.71
CA VAL A 211 10.89 -61.65 -39.60
C VAL A 211 9.74 -62.59 -39.21
N GLU A 212 8.78 -62.83 -40.10
CA GLU A 212 7.72 -63.79 -39.85
C GLU A 212 8.29 -65.22 -39.92
N ARG A 213 7.70 -66.18 -39.21
CA ARG A 213 8.19 -67.58 -39.23
C ARG A 213 8.22 -68.18 -40.64
N SER A 214 7.40 -67.67 -41.56
CA SER A 214 7.38 -68.04 -42.98
C SER A 214 8.59 -67.53 -43.77
N ASP A 215 9.27 -66.49 -43.28
CA ASP A 215 10.44 -65.88 -43.92
C ASP A 215 11.76 -66.56 -43.48
N ILE A 216 11.67 -67.53 -42.55
CA ILE A 216 12.79 -68.32 -42.06
C ILE A 216 12.77 -69.67 -42.79
N SER A 217 13.86 -69.98 -43.50
CA SER A 217 14.08 -71.29 -44.15
C SER A 217 13.84 -72.44 -43.18
N ASP A 218 13.11 -73.47 -43.61
CA ASP A 218 13.09 -74.74 -42.89
C ASP A 218 14.48 -75.40 -42.92
N LYS A 219 14.66 -76.41 -42.05
CA LYS A 219 15.96 -77.05 -41.83
C LYS A 219 16.50 -77.73 -43.08
N ASP A 220 15.64 -78.36 -43.88
CA ASP A 220 16.03 -79.13 -45.07
C ASP A 220 16.47 -78.20 -46.21
N THR A 221 15.79 -77.06 -46.36
CA THR A 221 16.13 -76.01 -47.34
C THR A 221 17.41 -75.26 -46.94
N ALA A 222 17.66 -75.09 -45.64
CA ALA A 222 18.88 -74.49 -45.11
C ALA A 222 20.11 -75.41 -45.32
N GLU A 223 19.92 -76.73 -45.24
CA GLU A 223 20.98 -77.72 -45.42
C GLU A 223 21.33 -77.99 -46.89
N THR A 224 20.42 -77.72 -47.82
CA THR A 224 20.61 -77.94 -49.27
C THR A 224 21.05 -76.69 -50.05
N ALA A 225 21.01 -75.51 -49.43
CA ALA A 225 21.52 -74.23 -49.95
C ALA A 225 20.95 -73.75 -51.29
N VAL A 226 19.70 -74.11 -51.63
CA VAL A 226 19.01 -73.59 -52.82
C VAL A 226 17.65 -73.01 -52.41
N SER A 227 17.48 -71.70 -52.60
CA SER A 227 16.18 -71.02 -52.55
C SER A 227 16.16 -69.90 -53.59
N GLU A 228 15.13 -69.87 -54.43
CA GLU A 228 14.95 -68.82 -55.45
C GLU A 228 14.33 -67.53 -54.87
N ASN A 229 13.75 -67.58 -53.66
CA ASN A 229 12.87 -66.51 -53.15
C ASN A 229 13.14 -66.04 -51.71
N VAL A 230 14.20 -66.51 -51.02
CA VAL A 230 14.51 -66.10 -49.63
C VAL A 230 16.00 -65.77 -49.46
N VAL A 231 16.32 -64.74 -48.67
CA VAL A 231 17.70 -64.31 -48.39
C VAL A 231 18.39 -65.31 -47.46
N MET A 232 19.29 -66.12 -48.02
CA MET A 232 20.07 -67.12 -47.27
C MET A 232 21.24 -66.46 -46.55
N THR A 233 21.01 -65.95 -45.33
CA THR A 233 22.11 -65.52 -44.45
C THR A 233 22.31 -66.56 -43.35
N PRO A 234 23.50 -67.18 -43.20
CA PRO A 234 23.76 -68.08 -42.09
C PRO A 234 23.40 -67.40 -40.77
N TYR A 235 22.69 -68.12 -39.89
CA TYR A 235 22.17 -67.58 -38.62
C TYR A 235 23.25 -66.84 -37.82
N SER A 236 24.45 -67.41 -37.75
CA SER A 236 25.62 -66.83 -37.07
C SER A 236 26.02 -65.45 -37.61
N THR A 237 25.91 -65.23 -38.92
CA THR A 237 26.22 -63.95 -39.57
C THR A 237 25.18 -62.90 -39.22
N ASN A 238 23.88 -63.26 -39.24
CA ASN A 238 22.82 -62.31 -38.91
C ASN A 238 22.85 -61.90 -37.42
N THR A 239 23.06 -62.85 -36.51
CA THR A 239 23.21 -62.56 -35.07
C THR A 239 24.42 -61.67 -34.80
N SER A 240 25.53 -61.88 -35.50
CA SER A 240 26.74 -61.06 -35.34
C SER A 240 26.55 -59.62 -35.81
N VAL A 241 25.83 -59.42 -36.92
CA VAL A 241 25.56 -58.08 -37.48
C VAL A 241 24.62 -57.31 -36.56
N PHE A 242 23.54 -57.96 -36.09
CA PHE A 242 22.61 -57.33 -35.15
C PHE A 242 23.31 -56.93 -33.84
N LYS A 243 24.16 -57.82 -33.29
CA LYS A 243 24.92 -57.53 -32.07
C LYS A 243 25.87 -56.33 -32.23
N ASN A 244 26.51 -56.21 -33.38
CA ASN A 244 27.54 -55.19 -33.61
C ASN A 244 26.99 -53.85 -34.12
N TYR A 245 25.86 -53.86 -34.83
CA TYR A 245 25.33 -52.68 -35.54
C TYR A 245 23.88 -52.34 -35.19
N GLY A 246 23.22 -53.10 -34.33
CA GLY A 246 21.85 -52.85 -33.88
C GLY A 246 20.79 -53.00 -34.97
N GLN A 247 21.13 -53.61 -36.10
CA GLN A 247 20.25 -53.76 -37.27
C GLN A 247 20.47 -55.12 -37.96
N PRO A 248 19.46 -55.69 -38.66
CA PRO A 248 19.58 -56.96 -39.37
C PRO A 248 20.52 -56.87 -40.59
N PHE A 249 20.98 -58.02 -41.09
CA PHE A 249 21.83 -58.09 -42.29
C PHE A 249 21.08 -57.64 -43.54
N THR A 250 21.61 -56.62 -44.22
CA THR A 250 21.09 -56.08 -45.49
C THR A 250 22.16 -56.07 -46.58
N ALA A 251 21.76 -55.89 -47.84
CA ALA A 251 22.70 -55.73 -48.97
C ALA A 251 23.68 -54.56 -48.77
N ALA A 252 23.30 -53.52 -48.03
CA ALA A 252 24.18 -52.40 -47.67
C ALA A 252 25.27 -52.81 -46.64
N THR A 253 25.00 -53.81 -45.80
CA THR A 253 25.97 -54.33 -44.81
C THR A 253 26.95 -55.36 -45.38
N LYS A 254 26.84 -55.73 -46.68
CA LYS A 254 27.75 -56.68 -47.38
C LYS A 254 29.23 -56.34 -47.20
N PHE A 255 29.58 -55.05 -47.14
CA PHE A 255 30.97 -54.60 -47.12
C PHE A 255 31.68 -54.75 -45.76
N VAL A 256 30.94 -55.04 -44.69
CA VAL A 256 31.48 -54.98 -43.32
C VAL A 256 31.83 -56.36 -42.77
N ALA A 257 31.21 -57.43 -43.27
CA ALA A 257 31.56 -58.81 -42.92
C ALA A 257 32.87 -59.31 -43.56
N HIS A 258 33.47 -58.54 -44.47
CA HIS A 258 34.65 -58.94 -45.25
C HIS A 258 36.02 -58.82 -44.52
N ARG A 259 36.06 -58.51 -43.22
CA ARG A 259 37.33 -58.40 -42.46
C ARG A 259 37.65 -59.57 -41.51
N GLY A 260 36.98 -60.71 -41.68
CA GLY A 260 37.32 -61.95 -40.96
C GLY A 260 37.28 -63.16 -41.89
N ASN A 261 38.43 -63.46 -42.50
CA ASN A 261 38.73 -64.65 -43.32
C ASN A 261 38.04 -65.92 -42.77
N ASN A 262 37.40 -66.80 -43.56
CA ASN A 262 38.02 -67.59 -44.62
C ASN A 262 36.99 -68.30 -45.54
N TYR A 263 37.37 -68.38 -46.81
CA TYR A 263 36.88 -69.21 -47.93
C TYR A 263 35.73 -68.68 -48.83
N PHE A 264 36.02 -68.87 -50.13
CA PHE A 264 35.53 -68.20 -51.34
C PHE A 264 34.37 -68.95 -52.04
N TYR A 265 33.58 -68.20 -52.83
CA TYR A 265 32.93 -68.45 -54.15
C TYR A 265 33.05 -69.85 -54.82
N PRO A 266 32.12 -70.25 -55.73
CA PRO A 266 31.13 -69.45 -56.49
C PRO A 266 29.74 -69.36 -55.87
#